data_AF-A0A376TM82-F1
#
_entry.id   AF-A0A376TM82-F1
#
_cell.length_a   1.000
_cell.length_b   1.000
_cell.length_c   1.000
_cell.angle_alpha   90.00
_cell.angle_beta   90.00
_cell.angle_gamma   90.00
#
_symmetry.space_group_name_H-M   'P 1'
#
loop_
_entity.id
_entity.type
_entity.pdbx_description
1 polymer ?
#
loop_
_entity_poly.entity_id
_entity_poly.type
_entity_poly.pdbx_seq_one_letter_code
_entity_poly.pdbx_strand_id
1 'polypeptide(L)'
;MSQSLFSQPLNVINVGIAMFSDDLKKQHVEVTQLDWTPPGQGNMQVVQALDNIADSPLADKIAAANQQALERIIQSHPVLIGFDQAINVVPGMTPKNHSSRRAADHLGKNVRRDERRGHRGVGVRRAGERSRRGD
;
A
#
# COMPACT_ATOMS: atom_id res chain seq x y z
N MET A 1 21.23 4.70 -8.90
CA MET A 1 19.81 4.34 -8.98
C MET A 1 19.37 4.57 -10.42
N SER A 2 19.22 3.50 -11.20
CA SER A 2 19.10 3.54 -12.66
C SER A 2 17.74 4.08 -13.12
N GLN A 3 17.75 5.21 -13.85
CA GLN A 3 16.60 5.77 -14.58
C GLN A 3 16.22 4.94 -15.84
N SER A 4 16.37 3.63 -15.82
CA SER A 4 16.17 2.81 -17.04
C SER A 4 14.72 2.79 -17.54
N LEU A 5 13.76 3.19 -16.70
CA LEU A 5 12.34 3.21 -17.05
C LEU A 5 12.03 4.19 -18.20
N PHE A 6 12.71 5.34 -18.25
CA PHE A 6 12.49 6.36 -19.28
C PHE A 6 13.48 6.28 -20.45
N SER A 7 14.43 5.34 -20.40
CA SER A 7 15.42 5.12 -21.46
C SER A 7 14.98 4.07 -22.49
N GLN A 8 13.74 3.60 -22.38
CA GLN A 8 13.13 2.59 -23.24
C GLN A 8 11.71 3.00 -23.63
N PRO A 9 11.16 2.48 -24.74
CA PRO A 9 9.77 2.71 -25.10
C PRO A 9 8.82 2.38 -23.93
N LEU A 10 7.88 3.28 -23.65
CA LEU A 10 6.92 3.15 -22.55
C LEU A 10 5.70 2.34 -23.00
N ASN A 11 5.33 1.35 -22.20
CA ASN A 11 4.04 0.64 -22.35
C ASN A 11 3.00 1.35 -21.48
N VAL A 12 2.13 2.14 -22.09
CA VAL A 12 1.15 2.96 -21.35
C VAL A 12 -0.20 2.24 -21.26
N ILE A 13 -0.76 2.18 -20.06
CA ILE A 13 -2.16 1.76 -19.83
C ILE A 13 -2.92 3.00 -19.36
N ASN A 14 -3.84 3.50 -20.18
CA ASN A 14 -4.69 4.62 -19.78
C ASN A 14 -5.89 4.10 -18.99
N VAL A 15 -6.17 4.73 -17.84
CA VAL A 15 -7.32 4.43 -16.98
C VAL A 15 -8.12 5.71 -16.82
N GLY A 16 -9.38 5.70 -17.23
CA GLY A 16 -10.25 6.89 -17.19
C GLY A 16 -10.55 7.44 -18.59
N ILE A 17 -10.56 8.77 -18.74
CA ILE A 17 -11.08 9.46 -19.92
C ILE A 17 -10.29 9.07 -21.19
N ALA A 18 -11.00 8.67 -22.25
CA ALA A 18 -10.41 8.18 -23.49
C ALA A 18 -9.54 9.23 -24.22
N MET A 19 -9.84 10.52 -24.03
CA MET A 19 -9.13 11.64 -24.66
C MET A 19 -7.60 11.57 -24.44
N PHE A 20 -7.13 11.14 -23.27
CA PHE A 20 -5.69 10.99 -23.02
C PHE A 20 -5.05 9.86 -23.83
N SER A 21 -5.77 8.76 -24.06
CA SER A 21 -5.30 7.69 -24.96
C SER A 21 -5.17 8.20 -26.38
N ASP A 22 -6.13 8.99 -26.86
CA ASP A 22 -6.11 9.54 -28.22
C ASP A 22 -4.94 10.53 -28.41
N ASP A 23 -4.66 11.36 -27.41
CA ASP A 23 -3.53 12.29 -27.47
C ASP A 23 -2.17 11.59 -27.46
N LEU A 24 -2.06 10.45 -26.77
CA LEU A 24 -0.85 9.61 -26.79
C LEU A 24 -0.66 8.89 -28.12
N LYS A 25 -1.75 8.39 -28.73
CA LYS A 25 -1.70 7.77 -30.07
C LYS A 25 -1.25 8.77 -31.15
N LYS A 26 -1.72 10.02 -31.09
CA LYS A 26 -1.26 11.11 -31.99
C LYS A 26 0.24 11.38 -31.86
N GLN A 27 0.80 11.15 -30.67
CA GLN A 27 2.23 11.25 -30.40
C GLN A 27 2.99 9.96 -30.72
N HIS A 28 2.34 8.99 -31.36
CA HIS A 28 2.93 7.70 -31.76
C HIS A 28 3.43 6.87 -30.57
N VAL A 29 2.80 7.04 -29.39
CA VAL A 29 3.08 6.24 -28.18
C VAL A 29 2.12 5.04 -28.15
N GLU A 30 2.65 3.86 -27.83
CA GLU A 30 1.86 2.66 -27.62
C GLU A 30 1.03 2.79 -26.33
N VAL A 31 -0.30 2.79 -26.45
CA VAL A 31 -1.23 2.93 -25.33
C VAL A 31 -2.40 1.97 -25.43
N THR A 32 -2.67 1.24 -24.34
CA THR A 32 -3.88 0.43 -24.18
C THR A 32 -4.89 1.19 -23.32
N GLN A 33 -6.08 1.44 -23.85
CA GLN A 33 -7.18 1.98 -23.05
C GLN A 33 -7.78 0.87 -22.20
N LEU A 34 -7.74 1.02 -20.88
CA LEU A 34 -8.50 0.19 -19.97
C LEU A 34 -9.89 0.81 -19.78
N ASP A 35 -10.92 0.06 -20.19
CA ASP A 35 -12.30 0.39 -19.88
C ASP A 35 -12.60 0.04 -18.42
N TRP A 36 -12.19 0.94 -17.52
CA TRP A 36 -12.34 0.78 -16.09
C TRP A 36 -13.44 1.71 -15.57
N THR A 37 -14.35 1.13 -14.79
CA THR A 37 -15.39 1.87 -14.05
C THR A 37 -15.28 1.52 -12.57
N PRO A 38 -15.47 2.50 -11.65
CA PRO A 38 -15.46 2.20 -10.23
C PRO A 38 -16.59 1.20 -9.88
N PRO A 39 -16.31 0.23 -8.99
CA PRO A 39 -17.30 -0.76 -8.58
C PRO A 39 -18.51 -0.04 -7.97
N GLY A 40 -19.68 -0.28 -8.56
CA GLY A 40 -20.92 0.40 -8.20
C GLY A 40 -21.64 1.02 -9.38
N GLN A 41 -20.96 1.40 -10.48
CA GLN A 41 -21.57 1.88 -11.74
C GLN A 41 -22.74 2.90 -11.59
N GLY A 42 -22.72 3.73 -10.54
CA GLY A 42 -23.86 4.63 -10.27
C GLY A 42 -25.13 3.90 -9.79
N ASN A 43 -24.98 2.76 -9.11
CA ASN A 43 -26.08 2.03 -8.50
C ASN A 43 -26.82 2.96 -7.54
N MET A 44 -28.00 3.39 -7.99
CA MET A 44 -28.83 4.35 -7.27
C MET A 44 -29.22 3.86 -5.88
N GLN A 45 -29.31 2.55 -5.65
CA GLN A 45 -29.60 2.01 -4.31
C GLN A 45 -28.42 2.26 -3.35
N VAL A 46 -27.19 2.15 -3.84
CA VAL A 46 -25.98 2.44 -3.05
C VAL A 46 -25.88 3.94 -2.79
N VAL A 47 -26.14 4.77 -3.79
CA VAL A 47 -26.16 6.23 -3.63
C VAL A 47 -27.21 6.65 -2.60
N GLN A 48 -28.44 6.16 -2.72
CA GLN A 48 -29.51 6.43 -1.75
C GLN A 48 -29.18 5.93 -0.34
N ALA A 49 -28.50 4.78 -0.21
CA ALA A 49 -28.05 4.30 1.08
C ALA A 49 -27.01 5.23 1.71
N LEU A 50 -26.10 5.79 0.91
CA LEU A 50 -25.13 6.78 1.38
C LEU A 50 -25.83 8.10 1.77
N ASP A 51 -26.79 8.56 0.99
CA ASP A 51 -27.58 9.76 1.29
C ASP A 51 -28.33 9.60 2.62
N ASN A 52 -28.98 8.45 2.85
CA ASN A 52 -29.66 8.16 4.12
C ASN A 52 -28.72 8.13 5.33
N ILE A 53 -27.46 7.72 5.13
CA ILE A 53 -26.44 7.76 6.20
C ILE A 53 -26.00 9.20 6.44
N ALA A 54 -25.83 10.00 5.38
CA ALA A 54 -25.45 11.40 5.47
C ALA A 54 -26.53 12.25 6.15
N ASP A 55 -27.81 12.01 5.83
CA ASP A 55 -28.98 12.70 6.38
C ASP A 55 -29.49 12.04 7.67
N SER A 56 -28.70 11.15 8.27
CA SER A 56 -29.06 10.48 9.52
C SER A 56 -29.23 11.47 10.67
N PRO A 57 -30.14 11.23 11.62
CA PRO A 57 -30.19 11.98 12.89
C PRO A 57 -28.87 11.97 13.69
N LEU A 58 -27.94 11.08 13.34
CA LEU A 58 -26.59 11.02 13.91
C LEU A 58 -25.60 12.00 13.28
N ALA A 59 -25.93 12.64 12.17
CA ALA A 59 -25.04 13.53 11.42
C ALA A 59 -24.46 14.63 12.31
N ASP A 60 -25.30 15.30 13.10
CA ASP A 60 -24.87 16.34 14.03
C ASP A 60 -23.91 15.82 15.10
N LYS A 61 -24.16 14.61 15.62
CA LYS A 61 -23.28 13.97 16.60
C LYS A 61 -21.92 13.63 15.98
N ILE A 62 -21.91 13.15 14.74
CA ILE A 62 -20.68 12.86 13.98
C ILE A 62 -19.91 14.15 13.70
N ALA A 63 -20.61 15.20 13.25
CA ALA A 63 -20.01 16.50 12.97
C ALA A 63 -19.36 17.09 14.24
N ALA A 64 -20.06 17.06 15.38
CA ALA A 64 -19.53 17.52 16.65
C ALA A 64 -18.30 16.69 17.10
N ALA A 65 -18.33 15.37 16.95
CA ALA A 65 -17.20 14.50 17.28
C ALA A 65 -15.99 14.75 16.38
N ASN A 66 -16.21 14.95 15.08
CA ASN A 66 -15.17 15.28 14.11
C ASN A 66 -14.55 16.65 14.38
N GLN A 67 -15.37 17.65 14.71
CA GLN A 67 -14.90 18.98 15.09
C GLN A 67 -13.99 18.92 16.32
N GLN A 68 -14.39 18.18 17.36
CA GLN A 68 -13.56 17.97 18.55
C GLN A 68 -12.25 17.24 18.23
N ALA A 69 -12.27 16.23 17.36
CA ALA A 69 -11.07 15.52 16.94
C ALA A 69 -10.12 16.44 16.16
N LEU A 70 -10.66 17.25 15.25
CA LEU A 70 -9.93 18.22 14.45
C LEU A 70 -9.26 19.27 15.35
N GLU A 71 -9.99 19.85 16.30
CA GLU A 71 -9.48 20.82 17.25
C GLU A 71 -8.29 20.27 18.04
N ARG A 72 -8.40 19.03 18.56
CA ARG A 72 -7.31 18.37 19.28
C ARG A 72 -6.06 18.16 18.42
N ILE A 73 -6.23 17.84 17.14
CA ILE A 73 -5.11 17.65 16.21
C ILE A 73 -4.43 18.99 15.92
N ILE A 74 -5.20 20.02 15.56
CA ILE A 74 -4.67 21.35 15.21
C ILE A 74 -3.98 22.01 16.42
N GLN A 75 -4.60 21.92 17.60
CA GLN A 75 -4.06 22.53 18.82
C GLN A 75 -2.94 21.70 19.45
N SER A 76 -2.61 20.52 18.90
CA SER A 76 -1.51 19.72 19.40
C SER A 76 -0.17 20.39 19.10
N HIS A 77 0.68 20.48 20.13
CA HIS A 77 2.05 20.99 20.02
C HIS A 77 3.02 19.92 20.53
N PRO A 78 3.27 18.86 19.74
CA PRO A 78 4.19 17.81 20.15
C PRO A 78 5.61 18.35 20.26
N VAL A 79 6.27 18.09 21.39
CA VAL A 79 7.68 18.42 21.63
C VAL A 79 8.45 17.16 21.99
N LEU A 80 9.70 17.06 21.51
CA LEU A 80 10.58 15.97 21.87
C LEU A 80 11.11 16.18 23.30
N ILE A 81 10.66 15.36 24.25
CA ILE A 81 11.09 15.43 25.65
C ILE A 81 12.25 14.47 25.99
N GLY A 82 12.57 13.52 25.10
CA GLY A 82 13.64 12.53 25.31
C GLY A 82 13.57 11.34 24.36
N PHE A 83 14.50 10.40 24.52
CA PHE A 83 14.53 9.12 23.80
C PHE A 83 15.09 8.03 24.73
N ASP A 84 14.60 6.80 24.59
CA ASP A 84 15.06 5.63 25.34
C ASP A 84 14.71 4.35 24.54
N GLN A 85 15.18 3.20 25.01
CA GLN A 85 14.79 1.90 24.48
C GLN A 85 13.28 1.70 24.65
N ALA A 86 12.63 1.19 23.61
CA ALA A 86 11.18 1.02 23.60
C ALA A 86 10.67 0.13 24.76
N ILE A 87 11.47 -0.84 25.23
CA ILE A 87 11.11 -1.70 26.38
C ILE A 87 10.93 -0.91 27.68
N ASN A 88 11.57 0.26 27.80
CA ASN A 88 11.50 1.11 28.99
C ASN A 88 10.33 2.09 28.94
N VAL A 89 9.90 2.52 27.74
CA VAL A 89 8.99 3.67 27.58
C VAL A 89 7.68 3.37 26.84
N VAL A 90 7.54 2.22 26.17
CA VAL A 90 6.30 1.84 25.47
C VAL A 90 5.42 0.97 26.37
N PRO A 91 4.21 1.41 26.75
CA PRO A 91 3.31 0.61 27.60
C PRO A 91 2.97 -0.74 26.97
N GLY A 92 3.12 -1.82 27.74
CA GLY A 92 2.78 -3.19 27.33
C GLY A 92 3.83 -3.90 26.47
N MET A 93 5.02 -3.30 26.27
CA MET A 93 6.12 -3.96 25.57
C MET A 93 6.75 -5.06 26.42
N THR A 94 7.11 -6.19 25.81
CA THR A 94 7.82 -7.30 26.48
C THR A 94 9.09 -7.67 25.70
N PRO A 95 10.08 -8.34 26.31
CA PRO A 95 11.32 -8.69 25.63
C PRO A 95 11.15 -9.62 24.42
N LYS A 96 10.08 -10.44 24.42
CA LYS A 96 9.82 -11.46 23.40
C LYS A 96 8.77 -11.06 22.38
N ASN A 97 7.93 -10.07 22.70
CA ASN A 97 7.01 -9.51 21.73
C ASN A 97 7.60 -8.21 21.20
N HIS A 98 7.97 -8.19 19.93
CA HIS A 98 8.03 -6.94 19.20
C HIS A 98 6.59 -6.39 19.20
N SER A 99 6.20 -5.60 20.20
CA SER A 99 4.99 -4.80 20.13
C SER A 99 5.20 -3.66 19.15
N SER A 100 5.63 -3.98 17.92
CA SER A 100 5.10 -3.29 16.78
C SER A 100 3.61 -3.61 16.82
N ARG A 101 2.82 -2.75 17.46
CA ARG A 101 1.50 -2.47 16.88
C ARG A 101 1.82 -2.19 15.43
N ARG A 102 1.54 -3.13 14.52
CA ARG A 102 1.66 -2.82 13.11
C ARG A 102 0.76 -1.61 12.94
N ALA A 103 1.27 -0.54 12.35
CA ALA A 103 0.41 0.52 11.88
C ALA A 103 -0.64 -0.18 10.99
N ALA A 104 -1.90 -0.21 11.46
CA ALA A 104 -3.02 -0.97 10.92
C ALA A 104 -3.00 -2.51 11.12
N ASP A 105 -3.51 -2.98 12.27
CA ASP A 105 -3.98 -4.38 12.43
C ASP A 105 -5.48 -4.54 12.07
N HIS A 106 -6.06 -3.61 11.30
CA HIS A 106 -7.48 -3.67 10.86
C HIS A 106 -7.66 -3.62 9.34
N LEU A 107 -6.60 -3.36 8.56
CA LEU A 107 -6.66 -3.51 7.11
C LEU A 107 -6.26 -4.94 6.73
N GLY A 108 -7.13 -5.61 5.98
CA GLY A 108 -7.09 -7.03 5.67
C GLY A 108 -5.71 -7.58 5.32
N LYS A 109 -5.42 -8.74 5.92
CA LYS A 109 -4.24 -9.57 5.68
C LYS A 109 -4.17 -10.03 4.22
N ASN A 110 -3.69 -9.20 3.30
CA ASN A 110 -3.48 -9.67 1.91
C ASN A 110 -2.37 -8.94 1.15
N VAL A 111 -1.33 -8.44 1.84
CA VAL A 111 -0.17 -7.87 1.13
C VAL A 111 1.13 -8.27 1.83
N ARG A 112 1.96 -9.03 1.10
CA ARG A 112 3.40 -9.32 1.29
C ARG A 112 3.77 -10.47 2.23
N ARG A 113 3.64 -11.69 1.71
CA ARG A 113 4.38 -12.86 2.21
C ARG A 113 5.39 -13.32 1.14
N ASP A 114 6.35 -12.47 0.76
CA ASP A 114 7.43 -12.97 -0.12
C ASP A 114 8.83 -12.31 0.00
N GLU A 115 9.08 -11.41 0.97
CA GLU A 115 10.41 -10.75 1.05
C GLU A 115 11.21 -11.10 2.31
N ARG A 116 10.90 -12.22 2.99
CA ARG A 116 11.68 -12.71 4.14
C ARG A 116 12.33 -14.07 3.94
N ARG A 117 12.82 -14.36 2.73
CA ARG A 117 13.88 -15.35 2.55
C ARG A 117 15.15 -14.61 2.17
N GLY A 118 15.93 -14.28 3.20
CA GLY A 118 17.30 -13.79 3.03
C GLY A 118 18.09 -14.77 2.17
N HIS A 119 18.78 -14.21 1.17
CA HIS A 119 19.76 -14.88 0.35
C HIS A 119 20.81 -15.58 1.25
N ARG A 120 20.77 -16.92 1.32
CA ARG A 120 21.96 -17.72 1.60
C ARG A 120 22.47 -18.26 0.26
N GLY A 121 23.77 -18.06 0.05
CA GLY A 121 24.46 -18.10 -1.23
C GLY A 121 24.21 -19.35 -2.07
N VAL A 122 24.13 -19.09 -3.37
CA VAL A 122 24.09 -20.07 -4.45
C VAL A 122 25.49 -20.67 -4.59
N GLY A 123 25.65 -21.95 -4.24
CA GLY A 123 26.82 -22.76 -4.62
C GLY A 123 26.55 -23.47 -5.94
N VAL A 124 27.16 -23.01 -7.04
CA VAL A 124 27.11 -23.68 -8.35
C VAL A 124 28.36 -24.54 -8.55
N ARG A 125 28.12 -25.86 -8.53
CA ARG A 125 28.65 -26.99 -9.33
C ARG A 125 30.13 -27.02 -9.76
N ARG A 126 30.73 -28.23 -9.62
CA ARG A 126 31.39 -28.89 -10.75
C ARG A 126 30.90 -30.33 -10.87
N ALA A 127 30.32 -30.64 -12.03
CA ALA A 127 30.14 -32.00 -12.52
C ALA A 127 31.39 -32.35 -13.34
N GLY A 128 31.98 -33.51 -13.08
CA GLY A 128 33.04 -34.07 -13.91
C GLY A 128 34.09 -34.81 -13.11
N GLU A 129 33.82 -36.09 -12.80
CA GLU A 129 34.81 -37.17 -12.91
C GLU A 129 34.09 -38.51 -12.70
N ARG A 130 33.94 -39.25 -13.81
CA ARG A 130 33.68 -40.68 -13.81
C ARG A 130 35.03 -41.39 -13.94
N SER A 131 35.15 -42.53 -13.26
CA SER A 131 36.15 -43.59 -13.42
C SER A 131 37.38 -43.52 -12.51
N ARG A 132 37.44 -44.44 -11.53
CA ARG A 132 38.27 -45.65 -11.61
C ARG A 132 37.77 -46.71 -10.61
N ARG A 133 37.82 -47.97 -11.06
CA ARG A 133 37.60 -49.21 -10.29
C ARG A 133 38.91 -49.62 -9.58
N GLY A 134 38.79 -50.50 -8.58
CA GLY A 134 39.86 -51.26 -7.91
C GLY A 134 40.26 -50.60 -6.57
N ASP A 135 40.30 -51.27 -5.42
CA ASP A 135 40.33 -52.70 -5.08
C ASP A 135 39.43 -53.02 -3.86
#